data_AF-U6DIC0-F1
#
_entry.id   AF-U6DIC0-F1
#
_cell.length_a   1.000
_cell.length_b   1.000
_cell.length_c   1.000
_cell.angle_alpha   90.00
_cell.angle_beta   90.00
_cell.angle_gamma   90.00
#
_symmetry.space_group_name_H-M   'P 1'
#
loop_
_entity.id
_entity.type
_entity.pdbx_description
1 polymer ?
#
loop_
_entity_poly.entity_id
_entity_poly.type
_entity_poly.pdbx_seq_one_letter_code
_entity_poly.pdbx_strand_id
1 'polypeptide(L)'
;KDSSNPRPVFQKDFVEELECEVEPLDMQLAGPANISLTVSNMSPGKHFRVDGTSTLQGFSFMEPVLRAVKPLFGPRAGGTRLTLEGEGLSLGTSQAVLVNGTECPLERVSEGQLLCTTPPSAATASVPIHLQVGGAVVPGSWNFRYLEDPVVLGISPNCGYIGSQITVPGQHLTSAWRLVLSFHDGLRAVENSCERQLPEQQSCRLPEYVVRSPQGWVTGNLSAQGDGAAVFTLPGFRFLPPPHPPSTDLAPLKPEEHAVKFEYIGLGAVADCVDVNVTMDGKSCQHELRGDVVICPLPSSLQLDKDGVPLQVCVDHECHILGRVVRPGPEAVPQGLLLGLLLALLLLVA
;
A
#
# COMPACT_ATOMS: atom_id res chain seq x y z
N LYS A 1 -12.05 -76.72 -26.34
CA LYS A 1 -11.86 -75.71 -27.39
C LYS A 1 -12.64 -74.49 -26.96
N ASP A 2 -11.91 -73.48 -26.51
CA ASP A 2 -12.42 -72.19 -26.06
C ASP A 2 -13.32 -71.52 -27.09
N SER A 3 -14.38 -70.88 -26.59
CA SER A 3 -14.84 -69.59 -27.08
C SER A 3 -15.78 -69.00 -26.05
N SER A 4 -15.22 -68.15 -25.20
CA SER A 4 -15.94 -67.13 -24.44
C SER A 4 -16.77 -66.24 -25.36
N ASN A 5 -17.99 -65.90 -24.95
CA ASN A 5 -18.58 -64.62 -25.33
C ASN A 5 -19.47 -64.12 -24.18
N PRO A 6 -18.95 -63.26 -23.28
CA PRO A 6 -19.82 -62.57 -22.34
C PRO A 6 -20.72 -61.62 -23.15
N ARG A 7 -22.04 -61.78 -23.02
CA ARG A 7 -22.98 -60.80 -23.56
C ARG A 7 -22.81 -59.47 -22.80
N PRO A 8 -22.92 -58.34 -23.49
CA PRO A 8 -22.61 -57.04 -22.92
C PRO A 8 -23.55 -56.74 -21.75
N VAL A 9 -22.97 -56.44 -20.60
CA VAL A 9 -23.63 -55.74 -19.52
C VAL A 9 -24.04 -54.39 -20.09
N PHE A 10 -25.32 -54.20 -20.38
CA PHE A 10 -25.87 -52.85 -20.57
C PHE A 10 -25.96 -52.20 -19.20
N GLN A 11 -24.82 -51.74 -18.67
CA GLN A 11 -24.85 -50.74 -17.64
C GLN A 11 -25.11 -49.43 -18.37
N LYS A 12 -26.39 -49.07 -18.44
CA LYS A 12 -26.80 -47.75 -18.87
C LYS A 12 -26.46 -46.83 -17.69
N ASP A 13 -25.29 -46.22 -17.74
CA ASP A 13 -24.96 -45.14 -16.81
C ASP A 13 -26.10 -44.11 -16.93
N PHE A 14 -26.73 -43.83 -15.79
CA PHE A 14 -27.82 -42.89 -15.71
C PHE A 14 -27.28 -41.53 -16.11
N VAL A 15 -27.80 -40.96 -17.20
CA VAL A 15 -27.58 -39.55 -17.53
C VAL A 15 -28.56 -38.78 -16.65
N GLU A 16 -28.18 -38.51 -15.39
CA GLU A 16 -29.02 -37.78 -14.43
C GLU A 16 -29.09 -36.27 -14.74
N GLU A 17 -28.23 -35.78 -15.63
CA GLU A 17 -28.07 -34.36 -15.96
C GLU A 17 -28.00 -34.15 -17.49
N LEU A 18 -28.73 -33.15 -17.98
CA LEU A 18 -28.71 -32.69 -19.37
C LEU A 18 -28.27 -31.22 -19.38
N GLU A 19 -27.00 -30.97 -19.69
CA GLU A 19 -26.49 -29.62 -19.93
C GLU A 19 -26.89 -29.19 -21.35
N CYS A 20 -27.53 -28.02 -21.46
CA CYS A 20 -27.92 -27.41 -22.73
C CYS A 20 -27.35 -26.00 -22.79
N GLU A 21 -26.70 -25.65 -23.89
CA GLU A 21 -26.32 -24.27 -24.20
C GLU A 21 -27.55 -23.54 -24.76
N VAL A 22 -27.89 -22.39 -24.17
CA VAL A 22 -29.01 -21.57 -24.63
C VAL A 22 -28.46 -20.56 -25.62
N GLU A 23 -28.63 -20.81 -26.91
CA GLU A 23 -28.32 -19.84 -27.96
C GLU A 23 -29.47 -18.82 -28.07
N PRO A 24 -29.22 -17.51 -27.87
CA PRO A 24 -30.24 -16.50 -28.11
C PRO A 24 -30.53 -16.41 -29.62
N LEU A 25 -31.80 -16.42 -30.00
CA LEU A 25 -32.20 -15.91 -31.31
C LEU A 25 -31.83 -14.41 -31.33
N ASP A 26 -31.23 -13.91 -32.42
CA ASP A 26 -30.61 -12.58 -32.58
C ASP A 26 -31.45 -11.34 -32.16
N MET A 27 -32.70 -11.52 -31.71
CA MET A 27 -33.63 -10.49 -31.24
C MET A 27 -34.38 -10.85 -29.95
N GLN A 28 -33.77 -11.60 -29.02
CA GLN A 28 -34.41 -11.84 -27.71
C GLN A 28 -34.32 -10.57 -26.84
N LEU A 29 -35.44 -9.87 -26.65
CA LEU A 29 -35.53 -8.71 -25.75
C LEU A 29 -35.29 -9.12 -24.28
N ALA A 30 -34.65 -8.23 -23.52
CA ALA A 30 -34.48 -8.41 -22.08
C ALA A 30 -35.85 -8.59 -21.38
N GLY A 31 -35.94 -9.59 -20.49
CA GLY A 31 -37.16 -9.92 -19.77
C GLY A 31 -37.30 -11.40 -19.45
N PRO A 32 -38.36 -11.76 -18.71
CA PRO A 32 -38.60 -13.13 -18.28
C PRO A 32 -38.95 -14.03 -19.47
N ALA A 33 -38.42 -15.26 -19.45
CA ALA A 33 -38.69 -16.29 -20.43
C ALA A 33 -38.84 -17.65 -19.75
N ASN A 34 -39.67 -18.51 -20.34
CA ASN A 34 -39.78 -19.91 -19.91
C ASN A 34 -38.90 -20.75 -20.85
N ILE A 35 -37.94 -21.48 -20.30
CA ILE A 35 -37.10 -22.39 -21.08
C ILE A 35 -37.70 -23.78 -21.01
N SER A 36 -38.03 -24.37 -22.16
CA SER A 36 -38.70 -25.68 -22.23
C SER A 36 -37.77 -26.70 -22.90
N LEU A 37 -37.42 -27.77 -22.19
CA LEU A 37 -36.68 -28.90 -22.76
C LEU A 37 -37.67 -29.99 -23.14
N THR A 38 -37.79 -30.30 -24.43
CA THR A 38 -38.61 -31.41 -24.93
C THR A 38 -37.72 -32.51 -25.49
N VAL A 39 -37.75 -33.68 -24.85
CA VAL A 39 -37.05 -34.87 -25.33
C VAL A 39 -38.07 -35.73 -26.07
N SER A 40 -37.91 -35.89 -27.38
CA SER A 40 -38.73 -36.84 -28.16
C SER A 40 -37.82 -37.76 -28.98
N ASN A 41 -37.97 -39.07 -28.79
CA ASN A 41 -37.27 -40.08 -29.59
C ASN A 41 -38.27 -40.83 -30.47
N MET A 42 -38.20 -40.60 -31.78
CA MET A 42 -39.03 -41.26 -32.80
C MET A 42 -38.20 -42.12 -33.76
N SER A 43 -37.17 -42.81 -33.28
CA SER A 43 -36.40 -43.76 -34.10
C SER A 43 -37.28 -44.97 -34.48
N PRO A 44 -37.56 -45.23 -35.78
CA PRO A 44 -38.28 -46.44 -36.18
C PRO A 44 -37.47 -47.69 -35.82
N GLY A 45 -38.08 -48.67 -35.15
CA GLY A 45 -37.45 -49.96 -34.84
C GLY A 45 -36.79 -50.11 -33.46
N LYS A 46 -36.93 -49.14 -32.54
CA LYS A 46 -36.55 -49.33 -31.12
C LYS A 46 -37.75 -49.71 -30.25
N HIS A 47 -37.54 -50.58 -29.26
CA HIS A 47 -38.59 -51.12 -28.37
C HIS A 47 -39.03 -50.18 -27.23
N PHE A 48 -38.50 -48.96 -27.17
CA PHE A 48 -38.83 -47.99 -26.12
C PHE A 48 -38.99 -46.58 -26.70
N ARG A 49 -39.97 -45.85 -26.18
CA ARG A 49 -40.27 -44.45 -26.52
C ARG A 49 -39.90 -43.57 -25.33
N VAL A 50 -39.12 -42.52 -25.57
CA VAL A 50 -38.84 -41.48 -24.58
C VAL A 50 -39.48 -40.19 -25.10
N ASP A 51 -40.41 -39.66 -24.32
CA ASP A 51 -41.15 -38.44 -24.63
C ASP A 51 -41.40 -37.71 -23.31
N GLY A 52 -41.09 -36.43 -23.25
CA GLY A 52 -41.26 -35.63 -22.04
C GLY A 52 -40.83 -34.18 -22.24
N THR A 53 -41.55 -33.27 -21.59
CA THR A 53 -41.23 -31.84 -21.57
C THR A 53 -41.05 -31.39 -20.12
N SER A 54 -39.98 -30.63 -19.88
CA SER A 54 -39.76 -29.92 -18.62
C SER A 54 -39.62 -28.43 -18.91
N THR A 55 -40.15 -27.57 -18.04
CA THR A 55 -40.10 -26.12 -18.21
C THR A 55 -39.47 -25.45 -17.00
N LEU A 56 -38.39 -24.71 -17.23
CA LEU A 56 -37.79 -23.80 -16.25
C LEU A 56 -38.52 -22.46 -16.29
N GLN A 57 -39.11 -22.08 -15.15
CA GLN A 57 -39.74 -20.77 -14.95
C GLN A 57 -38.79 -19.84 -14.19
N GLY A 58 -38.95 -18.53 -14.40
CA GLY A 58 -38.16 -17.51 -13.71
C GLY A 58 -36.79 -17.22 -14.32
N PHE A 59 -36.48 -17.81 -15.48
CA PHE A 59 -35.33 -17.40 -16.28
C PHE A 59 -35.59 -15.99 -16.85
N SER A 60 -34.59 -15.13 -16.87
CA SER A 60 -34.70 -13.78 -17.45
C SER A 60 -33.48 -13.48 -18.29
N PHE A 61 -33.73 -12.98 -19.51
CA PHE A 61 -32.70 -12.36 -20.32
C PHE A 61 -32.43 -10.96 -19.79
N MET A 62 -31.16 -10.63 -19.57
CA MET A 62 -30.73 -9.33 -19.08
C MET A 62 -29.56 -8.86 -19.94
N GLU A 63 -29.48 -7.56 -20.16
CA GLU A 63 -28.36 -6.95 -20.88
C GLU A 63 -27.35 -6.41 -19.86
N PRO A 64 -26.12 -6.94 -19.82
CA PRO A 64 -25.07 -6.39 -18.97
C PRO A 64 -24.66 -5.01 -19.46
N VAL A 65 -24.33 -4.11 -18.54
CA VAL A 65 -23.91 -2.73 -18.87
C VAL A 65 -22.57 -2.46 -18.24
N LEU A 66 -21.54 -2.21 -19.06
CA LEU A 66 -20.26 -1.69 -18.58
C LEU A 66 -20.33 -0.16 -18.53
N ARG A 67 -20.09 0.43 -17.36
CA ARG A 67 -20.21 1.87 -17.12
C ARG A 67 -18.84 2.56 -17.08
N ALA A 68 -17.84 1.94 -16.45
CA ALA A 68 -16.52 2.53 -16.30
C ALA A 68 -15.41 1.47 -16.31
N VAL A 69 -14.21 1.88 -16.74
CA VAL A 69 -12.98 1.10 -16.63
C VAL A 69 -11.89 2.00 -16.08
N LYS A 70 -11.19 1.56 -15.04
CA LYS A 70 -10.09 2.30 -14.40
C LYS A 70 -8.95 1.38 -13.96
N PRO A 71 -7.68 1.78 -14.13
CA PRO A 71 -7.21 2.91 -14.93
C PRO A 71 -7.36 2.65 -16.44
N LEU A 72 -7.14 3.68 -17.26
CA LEU A 72 -7.13 3.58 -18.72
C LEU A 72 -5.72 3.65 -19.32
N PHE A 73 -4.69 3.49 -18.48
CA PHE A 73 -3.29 3.45 -18.89
C PHE A 73 -2.47 2.59 -17.94
N GLY A 74 -1.29 2.18 -18.40
CA GLY A 74 -0.32 1.40 -17.65
C GLY A 74 0.92 1.10 -18.49
N PRO A 75 1.95 0.44 -17.94
CA PRO A 75 3.17 0.12 -18.64
C PRO A 75 2.94 -1.01 -19.65
N ARG A 76 3.73 -1.01 -20.73
CA ARG A 76 3.73 -2.07 -21.76
C ARG A 76 4.08 -3.45 -21.20
N ALA A 77 4.77 -3.54 -20.06
CA ALA A 77 4.98 -4.77 -19.32
C ALA A 77 3.67 -5.43 -18.83
N GLY A 78 2.55 -4.71 -18.81
CA GLY A 78 1.28 -5.17 -18.27
C GLY A 78 1.27 -5.10 -16.75
N GLY A 79 0.47 -5.96 -16.11
CA GLY A 79 0.37 -6.03 -14.65
C GLY A 79 -0.46 -4.90 -14.02
N THR A 80 -1.11 -4.06 -14.83
CA THR A 80 -2.01 -3.02 -14.32
C THR A 80 -3.34 -3.65 -13.97
N ARG A 81 -3.76 -3.50 -12.72
CA ARG A 81 -5.05 -4.01 -12.25
C ARG A 81 -6.19 -3.09 -12.69
N LEU A 82 -7.01 -3.57 -13.61
CA LEU A 82 -8.21 -2.90 -14.09
C LEU A 82 -9.40 -3.23 -13.20
N THR A 83 -10.17 -2.19 -12.89
CA THR A 83 -11.50 -2.24 -12.30
C THR A 83 -12.51 -1.87 -13.36
N LEU A 84 -13.36 -2.81 -13.74
CA LEU A 84 -14.50 -2.61 -14.64
C LEU A 84 -15.76 -2.54 -13.78
N GLU A 85 -16.52 -1.46 -13.87
CA GLU A 85 -17.72 -1.20 -13.05
C GLU A 85 -18.96 -1.12 -13.93
N GLY A 86 -20.05 -1.73 -13.49
CA GLY A 86 -21.23 -1.90 -14.33
C GLY A 86 -22.42 -2.54 -13.61
N GLU A 87 -23.30 -3.16 -14.39
CA GLU A 87 -24.48 -3.89 -13.94
C GLU A 87 -24.60 -5.22 -14.69
N GLY A 88 -25.02 -6.28 -14.01
CA GLY A 88 -25.17 -7.60 -14.60
C GLY A 88 -23.85 -8.22 -15.10
N LEU A 89 -22.70 -7.81 -14.57
CA LEU A 89 -21.39 -8.25 -15.07
C LEU A 89 -21.09 -9.72 -14.76
N SER A 90 -21.78 -10.32 -13.79
CA SER A 90 -21.69 -11.74 -13.45
C SER A 90 -22.79 -12.60 -14.09
N LEU A 91 -23.54 -12.07 -15.06
CA LEU A 91 -24.57 -12.83 -15.77
C LEU A 91 -23.93 -13.92 -16.64
N GLY A 92 -24.70 -14.98 -16.90
CA GLY A 92 -24.26 -16.12 -17.71
C GLY A 92 -23.20 -16.99 -17.02
N THR A 93 -22.66 -17.94 -17.78
CA THR A 93 -21.73 -18.95 -17.28
C THR A 93 -20.26 -18.55 -17.43
N SER A 94 -19.96 -17.52 -18.23
CA SER A 94 -18.58 -17.09 -18.53
C SER A 94 -18.47 -15.57 -18.62
N GLN A 95 -17.32 -15.05 -18.20
CA GLN A 95 -16.94 -13.66 -18.36
C GLN A 95 -15.51 -13.61 -18.91
N ALA A 96 -15.27 -12.76 -19.90
CA ALA A 96 -13.94 -12.56 -20.45
C ALA A 96 -13.70 -11.07 -20.71
N VAL A 97 -12.53 -10.59 -20.29
CA VAL A 97 -12.05 -9.25 -20.63
C VAL A 97 -10.88 -9.40 -21.58
N LEU A 98 -10.92 -8.70 -22.70
CA LEU A 98 -9.89 -8.72 -23.73
C LEU A 98 -9.30 -7.33 -23.87
N VAL A 99 -7.98 -7.22 -23.79
CA VAL A 99 -7.22 -5.99 -24.09
C VAL A 99 -6.48 -6.25 -25.39
N ASN A 100 -6.85 -5.53 -26.45
CA ASN A 100 -6.35 -5.78 -27.81
C ASN A 100 -6.50 -7.24 -28.29
N GLY A 101 -7.59 -7.91 -27.91
CA GLY A 101 -7.82 -9.32 -28.23
C GLY A 101 -7.00 -10.32 -27.40
N THR A 102 -6.17 -9.86 -26.47
CA THR A 102 -5.46 -10.72 -25.50
C THR A 102 -6.23 -10.76 -24.19
N GLU A 103 -6.37 -11.95 -23.60
CA GLU A 103 -7.10 -12.13 -22.34
C GLU A 103 -6.47 -11.34 -21.18
N CYS A 104 -7.34 -10.65 -20.42
CA CYS A 104 -7.04 -10.01 -19.15
C CYS A 104 -7.58 -10.94 -18.04
N PRO A 105 -6.74 -11.75 -17.39
CA PRO A 105 -7.20 -12.76 -16.44
C PRO A 105 -8.02 -12.14 -15.31
N LEU A 106 -9.22 -12.68 -15.09
CA LEU A 106 -10.13 -12.22 -14.05
C LEU A 106 -9.67 -12.70 -12.67
N GLU A 107 -9.54 -11.77 -11.73
CA GLU A 107 -9.22 -12.04 -10.33
C GLU A 107 -10.48 -12.09 -9.46
N ARG A 108 -11.50 -11.32 -9.83
CA ARG A 108 -12.76 -11.22 -9.11
C ARG A 108 -13.89 -10.91 -10.08
N VAL A 109 -15.01 -11.60 -9.88
CA VAL A 109 -16.25 -11.41 -10.62
C VAL A 109 -17.37 -11.13 -9.64
N SER A 110 -18.18 -10.11 -9.92
CA SER A 110 -19.37 -9.76 -9.14
C SER A 110 -20.38 -9.07 -10.05
N GLU A 111 -21.62 -8.93 -9.59
CA GLU A 111 -22.70 -8.32 -10.39
C GLU A 111 -22.36 -6.90 -10.87
N GLY A 112 -21.66 -6.12 -10.04
CA GLY A 112 -21.33 -4.72 -10.35
C GLY A 112 -19.87 -4.44 -10.70
N GLN A 113 -18.98 -5.42 -10.57
CA GLN A 113 -17.54 -5.19 -10.73
C GLN A 113 -16.79 -6.44 -11.21
N LEU A 114 -15.88 -6.24 -12.17
CA LEU A 114 -14.85 -7.21 -12.55
C LEU A 114 -13.47 -6.62 -12.27
N LEU A 115 -12.56 -7.45 -11.74
CA LEU A 115 -11.15 -7.09 -11.57
C LEU A 115 -10.31 -7.99 -12.47
N CYS A 116 -9.43 -7.40 -13.28
CA CYS A 116 -8.52 -8.13 -14.14
C CYS A 116 -7.14 -7.48 -14.19
N THR A 117 -6.12 -8.22 -14.60
CA THR A 117 -4.75 -7.70 -14.74
C THR A 117 -4.33 -7.65 -16.21
N THR A 118 -3.87 -6.50 -16.68
CA THR A 118 -3.54 -6.29 -18.10
C THR A 118 -2.40 -7.22 -18.56
N PRO A 119 -2.52 -7.82 -19.76
CA PRO A 119 -1.43 -8.56 -20.37
C PRO A 119 -0.31 -7.60 -20.83
N PRO A 120 0.91 -8.12 -21.09
CA PRO A 120 1.97 -7.34 -21.72
C PRO A 120 1.64 -6.99 -23.18
N SER A 121 2.21 -5.88 -23.65
CA SER A 121 2.12 -5.41 -25.03
C SER A 121 3.51 -5.23 -25.64
N ALA A 122 3.65 -5.53 -26.93
CA ALA A 122 4.91 -5.39 -27.66
C ALA A 122 5.31 -3.93 -27.91
N ALA A 123 4.36 -2.99 -27.86
CA ALA A 123 4.58 -1.58 -28.15
C ALA A 123 3.68 -0.67 -27.30
N THR A 124 4.08 0.59 -27.18
CA THR A 124 3.23 1.65 -26.63
C THR A 124 2.13 2.00 -27.63
N ALA A 125 0.89 1.88 -27.20
CA ALA A 125 -0.27 2.02 -28.08
C ALA A 125 -1.55 2.26 -27.28
N SER A 126 -2.53 2.90 -27.91
CA SER A 126 -3.91 2.92 -27.43
C SER A 126 -4.66 1.77 -28.07
N VAL A 127 -5.17 0.84 -27.26
CA VAL A 127 -5.81 -0.40 -27.72
C VAL A 127 -7.21 -0.56 -27.13
N PRO A 128 -8.15 -1.23 -27.82
CA PRO A 128 -9.51 -1.41 -27.31
C PRO A 128 -9.57 -2.43 -26.18
N ILE A 129 -10.53 -2.21 -25.28
CA ILE A 129 -10.96 -3.15 -24.25
C ILE A 129 -12.34 -3.69 -24.64
N HIS A 130 -12.48 -5.00 -24.69
CA HIS A 130 -13.75 -5.68 -24.92
C HIS A 130 -14.13 -6.50 -23.69
N LEU A 131 -15.40 -6.45 -23.32
CA LEU A 131 -15.98 -7.30 -22.30
C LEU A 131 -16.95 -8.27 -22.96
N GLN A 132 -16.86 -9.54 -22.60
CA GLN A 132 -17.82 -10.58 -22.94
C GLN A 132 -18.46 -11.14 -21.67
N VAL A 133 -19.78 -11.29 -21.69
CA VAL A 133 -20.57 -11.82 -20.58
C VAL A 133 -21.56 -12.82 -21.15
N GLY A 134 -21.51 -14.07 -20.69
CA GLY A 134 -22.34 -15.17 -21.21
C GLY A 134 -22.16 -15.42 -22.71
N GLY A 135 -20.95 -15.20 -23.24
CA GLY A 135 -20.64 -15.34 -24.67
C GLY A 135 -21.02 -14.13 -25.55
N ALA A 136 -21.75 -13.13 -25.01
CA ALA A 136 -22.12 -11.92 -25.74
C ALA A 136 -21.15 -10.77 -25.47
N VAL A 137 -20.82 -9.98 -26.51
CA VAL A 137 -20.00 -8.77 -26.36
C VAL A 137 -20.85 -7.66 -25.75
N VAL A 138 -20.38 -7.09 -24.65
CA VAL A 138 -21.01 -5.95 -24.00
C VAL A 138 -20.75 -4.68 -24.81
N PRO A 139 -21.78 -3.93 -25.23
CA PRO A 139 -21.61 -2.72 -26.03
C PRO A 139 -20.80 -1.64 -25.29
N GLY A 140 -19.93 -0.95 -26.04
CA GLY A 140 -19.23 0.26 -25.59
C GLY A 140 -17.83 0.39 -26.20
N SER A 141 -17.13 1.47 -25.85
CA SER A 141 -15.82 1.79 -26.39
C SER A 141 -14.91 2.32 -25.28
N TRP A 142 -14.00 1.46 -24.81
CA TRP A 142 -12.96 1.82 -23.86
C TRP A 142 -11.62 1.48 -24.45
N ASN A 143 -10.66 2.39 -24.30
CA ASN A 143 -9.30 2.17 -24.76
C ASN A 143 -8.35 2.20 -23.58
N PHE A 144 -7.44 1.22 -23.53
CA PHE A 144 -6.30 1.21 -22.63
C PHE A 144 -5.07 1.75 -23.35
N ARG A 145 -4.31 2.65 -22.73
CA ARG A 145 -3.07 3.19 -23.28
C ARG A 145 -1.87 2.54 -22.61
N TYR A 146 -1.15 1.71 -23.36
CA TYR A 146 0.17 1.22 -22.97
C TYR A 146 1.21 2.33 -23.14
N LEU A 147 1.93 2.60 -22.05
CA LEU A 147 3.01 3.57 -21.93
C LEU A 147 4.36 2.84 -21.81
N GLU A 148 5.46 3.59 -21.90
CA GLU A 148 6.79 3.02 -21.66
C GLU A 148 6.91 2.52 -20.21
N ASP A 149 7.69 1.46 -20.01
CA ASP A 149 7.86 0.87 -18.69
C ASP A 149 8.56 1.84 -17.73
N PRO A 150 8.13 1.94 -16.45
CA PRO A 150 8.82 2.71 -15.45
C PRO A 150 10.18 2.07 -15.16
N VAL A 151 11.20 2.91 -15.02
CA VAL A 151 12.55 2.48 -14.64
C VAL A 151 12.92 3.11 -13.31
N VAL A 152 13.07 2.30 -12.27
CA VAL A 152 13.59 2.74 -10.98
C VAL A 152 15.11 2.73 -11.03
N LEU A 153 15.74 3.85 -10.72
CA LEU A 153 17.20 4.02 -10.75
C LEU A 153 17.84 3.85 -9.37
N GLY A 154 17.06 4.01 -8.30
CA GLY A 154 17.56 3.92 -6.94
C GLY A 154 16.46 4.00 -5.90
N ILE A 155 16.85 3.79 -4.65
CA ILE A 155 16.03 3.99 -3.45
C ILE A 155 16.92 4.69 -2.43
N SER A 156 16.45 5.79 -1.84
CA SER A 156 17.18 6.55 -0.84
C SER A 156 16.21 7.14 0.19
N PRO A 157 16.55 7.18 1.49
CA PRO A 157 17.76 6.65 2.14
C PRO A 157 17.81 5.11 2.19
N ASN A 158 18.92 4.55 2.71
CA ASN A 158 19.12 3.10 2.89
C ASN A 158 18.69 2.56 4.26
N CYS A 159 18.06 3.42 5.08
CA CYS A 159 17.45 3.00 6.34
C CYS A 159 16.25 3.88 6.68
N GLY A 160 15.47 3.47 7.67
CA GLY A 160 14.33 4.23 8.16
C GLY A 160 13.47 3.42 9.12
N TYR A 161 12.34 4.00 9.52
CA TYR A 161 11.35 3.38 10.39
C TYR A 161 9.95 3.52 9.79
N ILE A 162 8.95 2.96 10.47
CA ILE A 162 7.56 3.00 10.00
C ILE A 162 7.13 4.45 9.68
N GLY A 163 6.68 4.67 8.43
CA GLY A 163 6.23 5.99 7.97
C GLY A 163 7.32 6.93 7.45
N SER A 164 8.62 6.61 7.57
CA SER A 164 9.71 7.43 6.99
C SER A 164 9.52 7.61 5.49
N GLN A 165 9.92 8.77 4.97
CA GLN A 165 9.88 9.05 3.55
C GLN A 165 11.05 8.42 2.81
N ILE A 166 10.74 7.78 1.68
CA ILE A 166 11.67 7.17 0.76
C ILE A 166 11.53 7.84 -0.59
N THR A 167 12.65 8.29 -1.12
CA THR A 167 12.79 8.81 -2.47
C THR A 167 13.15 7.69 -3.43
N VAL A 168 12.38 7.56 -4.49
CA VAL A 168 12.59 6.61 -5.59
C VAL A 168 12.81 7.41 -6.88
N PRO A 169 14.06 7.75 -7.24
CA PRO A 169 14.36 8.37 -8.53
C PRO A 169 14.17 7.37 -9.68
N GLY A 170 13.73 7.87 -10.83
CA GLY A 170 13.48 7.01 -11.97
C GLY A 170 13.10 7.74 -13.24
N GLN A 171 12.61 6.98 -14.20
CA GLN A 171 12.06 7.46 -15.47
C GLN A 171 10.67 6.87 -15.67
N HIS A 172 9.78 7.66 -16.26
CA HIS A 172 8.40 7.26 -16.55
C HIS A 172 7.67 6.68 -15.33
N LEU A 173 7.95 7.13 -14.11
CA LEU A 173 7.36 6.51 -12.90
C LEU A 173 5.82 6.67 -12.84
N THR A 174 5.29 7.67 -13.54
CA THR A 174 3.85 7.93 -13.73
C THR A 174 3.18 7.01 -14.76
N SER A 175 3.93 6.16 -15.46
CA SER A 175 3.37 5.19 -16.41
C SER A 175 2.70 4.01 -15.71
N ALA A 176 3.24 3.60 -14.56
CA ALA A 176 2.58 2.64 -13.68
C ALA A 176 1.41 3.30 -12.99
N TRP A 177 0.28 2.63 -12.90
CA TRP A 177 -0.83 3.12 -12.09
C TRP A 177 -0.56 2.95 -10.59
N ARG A 178 0.15 1.88 -10.22
CA ARG A 178 0.52 1.60 -8.84
C ARG A 178 2.02 1.36 -8.74
N LEU A 179 2.70 2.21 -7.96
CA LEU A 179 4.05 1.93 -7.49
C LEU A 179 3.98 1.41 -6.05
N VAL A 180 4.53 0.21 -5.83
CA VAL A 180 4.55 -0.46 -4.53
C VAL A 180 5.98 -0.52 -4.01
N LEU A 181 6.17 -0.10 -2.76
CA LEU A 181 7.38 -0.41 -1.99
C LEU A 181 7.12 -1.68 -1.17
N SER A 182 8.06 -2.62 -1.22
CA SER A 182 8.01 -3.85 -0.43
C SER A 182 9.30 -4.05 0.35
N PHE A 183 9.19 -4.35 1.64
CA PHE A 183 10.32 -4.72 2.49
C PHE A 183 10.24 -6.22 2.83
N HIS A 184 11.36 -6.92 2.66
CA HIS A 184 11.48 -8.34 2.96
C HIS A 184 12.75 -8.64 3.76
N ASP A 185 12.61 -9.22 4.95
CA ASP A 185 13.70 -9.54 5.87
C ASP A 185 14.18 -11.01 5.79
N GLY A 186 13.65 -11.79 4.85
CA GLY A 186 13.89 -13.25 4.76
C GLY A 186 12.81 -14.11 5.43
N LEU A 187 11.97 -13.54 6.29
CA LEU A 187 10.91 -14.22 7.02
C LEU A 187 9.52 -13.63 6.73
N ARG A 188 9.45 -12.32 6.52
CA ARG A 188 8.22 -11.54 6.34
C ARG A 188 8.38 -10.57 5.18
N ALA A 189 7.31 -10.41 4.43
CA ALA A 189 7.17 -9.36 3.44
C ALA A 189 6.05 -8.42 3.87
N VAL A 190 6.29 -7.11 3.76
CA VAL A 190 5.29 -6.07 3.96
C VAL A 190 5.36 -5.09 2.80
N GLU A 191 4.23 -4.48 2.46
CA GLU A 191 4.13 -3.60 1.31
C GLU A 191 3.36 -2.32 1.63
N ASN A 192 3.64 -1.27 0.87
CA ASN A 192 2.89 -0.03 0.90
C ASN A 192 2.84 0.59 -0.50
N SER A 193 1.70 1.17 -0.84
CA SER A 193 1.54 1.87 -2.11
C SER A 193 2.01 3.32 -1.97
N CYS A 194 2.74 3.82 -2.95
CA CYS A 194 3.20 5.20 -2.96
C CYS A 194 2.06 6.17 -3.32
N GLU A 195 1.94 7.27 -2.58
CA GLU A 195 0.94 8.31 -2.83
C GLU A 195 1.50 9.37 -3.80
N ARG A 196 0.71 9.73 -4.84
CA ARG A 196 0.98 10.77 -5.86
C ARG A 196 2.21 10.54 -6.74
N GLN A 197 1.99 10.09 -7.97
CA GLN A 197 3.08 9.82 -8.91
C GLN A 197 3.65 11.09 -9.55
N LEU A 198 4.94 11.34 -9.36
CA LEU A 198 5.71 12.36 -10.08
C LEU A 198 6.60 11.69 -11.15
N PRO A 199 6.87 12.33 -12.31
CA PRO A 199 7.47 11.63 -13.45
C PRO A 199 8.91 11.10 -13.23
N GLU A 200 9.74 11.85 -12.50
CA GLU A 200 11.18 11.61 -12.36
C GLU A 200 11.62 11.22 -10.94
N GLN A 201 10.81 11.53 -9.93
CA GLN A 201 11.13 11.28 -8.53
C GLN A 201 9.86 11.03 -7.72
N GLN A 202 9.73 9.83 -7.19
CA GLN A 202 8.59 9.47 -6.36
C GLN A 202 8.94 9.55 -4.87
N SER A 203 8.07 10.18 -4.07
CA SER A 203 8.10 10.01 -2.61
C SER A 203 7.12 8.91 -2.21
N CYS A 204 7.59 8.00 -1.39
CA CYS A 204 6.85 6.87 -0.85
C CYS A 204 7.05 6.80 0.67
N ARG A 205 6.10 6.24 1.41
CA ARG A 205 6.30 5.94 2.83
C ARG A 205 6.70 4.49 3.02
N LEU A 206 7.61 4.21 3.95
CA LEU A 206 7.93 2.84 4.32
C LEU A 206 6.69 2.09 4.80
N PRO A 207 6.58 0.78 4.49
CA PRO A 207 5.47 -0.05 4.92
C PRO A 207 5.43 -0.24 6.44
N GLU A 208 4.26 -0.61 6.95
CA GLU A 208 4.11 -0.95 8.35
C GLU A 208 4.95 -2.18 8.70
N TYR A 209 5.94 -2.00 9.56
CA TYR A 209 6.84 -3.06 9.99
C TYR A 209 7.26 -2.84 11.45
N VAL A 210 7.23 -3.92 12.24
CA VAL A 210 7.62 -3.88 13.65
C VAL A 210 8.91 -4.68 13.83
N VAL A 211 9.97 -3.96 14.19
CA VAL A 211 11.27 -4.55 14.53
C VAL A 211 11.15 -5.34 15.83
N ARG A 212 11.47 -6.64 15.77
CA ARG A 212 11.48 -7.55 16.95
C ARG A 212 12.88 -8.09 17.27
N SER A 213 13.90 -7.59 16.58
CA SER A 213 15.28 -8.02 16.75
C SER A 213 15.86 -7.52 18.08
N PRO A 214 16.56 -8.36 18.85
CA PRO A 214 17.31 -7.93 20.05
C PRO A 214 18.37 -6.87 19.75
N GLN A 215 18.82 -6.79 18.50
CA GLN A 215 19.85 -5.84 18.06
C GLN A 215 19.31 -4.40 17.91
N GLY A 216 17.98 -4.21 17.95
CA GLY A 216 17.37 -2.89 17.78
C GLY A 216 17.21 -2.44 16.33
N TRP A 217 17.49 -3.30 15.34
CA TRP A 217 17.13 -3.11 13.93
C TRP A 217 17.04 -4.47 13.21
N VAL A 218 16.44 -4.47 12.02
CA VAL A 218 16.41 -5.62 11.10
C VAL A 218 16.97 -5.18 9.75
N THR A 219 17.72 -6.07 9.08
CA THR A 219 18.24 -5.83 7.73
C THR A 219 17.46 -6.65 6.72
N GLY A 220 17.13 -6.09 5.57
CA GLY A 220 16.39 -6.77 4.52
C GLY A 220 16.55 -6.13 3.15
N ASN A 221 15.73 -6.58 2.22
CA ASN A 221 15.63 -6.04 0.87
C ASN A 221 14.45 -5.08 0.81
N LEU A 222 14.70 -3.84 0.41
CA LEU A 222 13.63 -2.89 0.07
C LEU A 222 13.52 -2.82 -1.45
N SER A 223 12.34 -3.11 -1.99
CA SER A 223 12.11 -3.15 -3.43
C SER A 223 11.02 -2.17 -3.85
N ALA A 224 11.15 -1.61 -5.05
CA ALA A 224 10.15 -0.77 -5.69
C ALA A 224 9.71 -1.43 -7.00
N GLN A 225 8.40 -1.53 -7.20
CA GLN A 225 7.82 -2.11 -8.42
C GLN A 225 6.60 -1.30 -8.87
N GLY A 226 6.54 -0.99 -10.17
CA GLY A 226 5.41 -0.32 -10.80
C GLY A 226 4.60 -1.29 -11.65
N ASP A 227 3.38 -1.63 -11.24
CA ASP A 227 2.53 -2.64 -11.91
C ASP A 227 3.33 -3.92 -12.26
N GLY A 228 3.32 -4.37 -13.52
CA GLY A 228 4.06 -5.54 -14.00
C GLY A 228 5.49 -5.26 -14.47
N ALA A 229 5.99 -4.02 -14.28
CA ALA A 229 7.33 -3.64 -14.73
C ALA A 229 8.44 -4.28 -13.88
N ALA A 230 9.69 -4.10 -14.34
CA ALA A 230 10.87 -4.64 -13.67
C ALA A 230 11.01 -4.11 -12.23
N VAL A 231 11.34 -5.02 -11.32
CA VAL A 231 11.56 -4.72 -9.90
C VAL A 231 12.97 -4.17 -9.71
N PHE A 232 13.10 -3.07 -8.96
CA PHE A 232 14.39 -2.63 -8.42
C PHE A 232 14.46 -3.03 -6.94
N THR A 233 15.61 -3.58 -6.51
CA THR A 233 15.83 -4.00 -5.12
C THR A 233 17.10 -3.35 -4.57
N LEU A 234 16.94 -2.67 -3.44
CA LEU A 234 18.02 -2.20 -2.57
C LEU A 234 18.27 -3.24 -1.46
N PRO A 235 19.34 -4.06 -1.56
CA PRO A 235 19.69 -5.00 -0.51
C PRO A 235 20.31 -4.28 0.68
N GLY A 236 20.21 -4.88 1.87
CA GLY A 236 20.87 -4.35 3.06
C GLY A 236 20.16 -3.13 3.67
N PHE A 237 18.90 -2.88 3.31
CA PHE A 237 18.10 -1.82 3.91
C PHE A 237 17.92 -2.09 5.41
N ARG A 238 18.20 -1.09 6.26
CA ARG A 238 18.05 -1.21 7.71
C ARG A 238 16.70 -0.64 8.15
N PHE A 239 15.86 -1.47 8.75
CA PHE A 239 14.60 -1.07 9.36
C PHE A 239 14.80 -0.91 10.87
N LEU A 240 14.53 0.28 11.39
CA LEU A 240 14.76 0.66 12.79
C LEU A 240 13.44 0.95 13.52
N PRO A 241 13.41 0.87 14.87
CA PRO A 241 12.37 1.45 15.69
C PRO A 241 12.31 2.98 15.51
N PRO A 242 11.12 3.60 15.63
CA PRO A 242 11.01 5.05 15.61
C PRO A 242 11.76 5.68 16.80
N PRO A 243 12.52 6.76 16.58
CA PRO A 243 13.16 7.47 17.67
C PRO A 243 12.08 8.16 18.53
N HIS A 244 12.34 8.34 19.82
CA HIS A 244 11.35 8.90 20.75
C HIS A 244 11.99 9.84 21.78
N PRO A 245 11.22 10.81 22.29
CA PRO A 245 11.71 11.75 23.29
C PRO A 245 12.11 11.04 24.59
N PRO A 246 12.99 11.65 25.39
CA PRO A 246 13.36 11.11 26.70
C PRO A 246 12.17 11.04 27.64
N SER A 247 12.20 10.11 28.59
CA SER A 247 11.19 9.97 29.64
C SER A 247 11.41 10.91 30.83
N THR A 248 12.56 11.60 30.88
CA THR A 248 12.94 12.53 31.94
C THR A 248 12.86 13.97 31.46
N ASP A 249 12.46 14.87 32.35
CA ASP A 249 12.44 16.31 32.08
C ASP A 249 13.84 16.86 31.78
N LEU A 250 13.88 17.95 31.00
CA LEU A 250 15.11 18.67 30.71
C LEU A 250 15.72 19.25 31.99
N ALA A 251 16.99 18.93 32.22
CA ALA A 251 17.75 19.54 33.32
C ALA A 251 17.96 21.05 33.06
N PRO A 252 17.86 21.90 34.09
CA PRO A 252 18.23 23.32 33.98
C PRO A 252 19.69 23.48 33.57
N LEU A 253 19.97 24.50 32.74
CA LEU A 253 21.34 24.83 32.34
C LEU A 253 22.14 25.31 33.54
N LYS A 254 23.34 24.76 33.70
CA LYS A 254 24.31 25.30 34.67
C LYS A 254 24.86 26.65 34.20
N PRO A 255 25.35 27.51 35.11
CA PRO A 255 25.89 28.83 34.75
C PRO A 255 26.98 28.79 33.67
N GLU A 256 27.84 27.77 33.72
CA GLU A 256 28.96 27.53 32.80
C GLU A 256 28.57 26.83 31.49
N GLU A 257 27.33 26.37 31.36
CA GLU A 257 26.88 25.63 30.17
C GLU A 257 26.36 26.57 29.08
N HIS A 258 26.92 26.38 27.89
CA HIS A 258 26.57 27.12 26.67
C HIS A 258 25.84 26.26 25.63
N ALA A 259 25.48 25.03 25.98
CA ALA A 259 24.75 24.11 25.12
C ALA A 259 23.81 23.26 25.97
N VAL A 260 22.61 23.01 25.44
CA VAL A 260 21.68 22.05 26.03
C VAL A 260 22.09 20.66 25.56
N LYS A 261 22.14 19.71 26.50
CA LYS A 261 22.44 18.31 26.22
C LYS A 261 21.30 17.45 26.72
N PHE A 262 20.75 16.63 25.85
CA PHE A 262 19.66 15.72 26.20
C PHE A 262 19.77 14.46 25.35
N GLU A 263 19.22 13.36 25.88
CA GLU A 263 19.11 12.11 25.16
C GLU A 263 17.81 12.09 24.35
N TYR A 264 17.88 11.62 23.10
CA TYR A 264 16.73 11.33 22.26
C TYR A 264 16.88 9.90 21.76
N ILE A 265 16.10 9.00 22.34
CA ILE A 265 16.35 7.56 22.28
C ILE A 265 16.17 7.07 20.85
N GLY A 266 17.19 6.40 20.31
CA GLY A 266 17.24 5.88 18.95
C GLY A 266 17.56 6.90 17.85
N LEU A 267 17.72 8.18 18.18
CA LEU A 267 17.96 9.23 17.17
C LEU A 267 19.30 9.04 16.45
N GLY A 268 20.35 8.65 17.16
CA GLY A 268 21.67 8.47 16.57
C GLY A 268 21.70 7.35 15.52
N ALA A 269 20.88 6.32 15.70
CA ALA A 269 20.81 5.19 14.78
C ALA A 269 20.12 5.53 13.45
N VAL A 270 19.22 6.52 13.46
CA VAL A 270 18.46 6.94 12.27
C VAL A 270 18.99 8.22 11.63
N ALA A 271 19.88 8.95 12.29
CA ALA A 271 20.35 10.28 11.88
C ALA A 271 20.89 10.38 10.45
N ASP A 272 21.48 9.29 9.92
CA ASP A 272 21.99 9.25 8.54
C ASP A 272 20.89 9.08 7.48
N CYS A 273 19.64 8.88 7.91
CA CYS A 273 18.52 8.51 7.07
C CYS A 273 17.27 9.38 7.29
N VAL A 274 17.30 10.34 8.21
CA VAL A 274 16.16 11.22 8.48
C VAL A 274 16.63 12.66 8.63
N ASP A 275 15.74 13.59 8.33
CA ASP A 275 16.01 15.00 8.55
C ASP A 275 15.76 15.35 10.01
N VAL A 276 16.81 15.77 10.73
CA VAL A 276 16.71 16.19 12.13
C VAL A 276 16.89 17.70 12.21
N ASN A 277 15.96 18.38 12.86
CA ASN A 277 16.09 19.80 13.16
C ASN A 277 15.73 20.07 14.62
N VAL A 278 16.65 20.73 15.34
CA VAL A 278 16.48 21.08 16.74
C VAL A 278 16.46 22.59 16.87
N THR A 279 15.39 23.12 17.45
CA THR A 279 15.16 24.56 17.55
C THR A 279 14.92 24.99 19.00
N MET A 280 15.40 26.20 19.31
CA MET A 280 15.09 26.93 20.53
C MET A 280 14.41 28.24 20.15
N ASP A 281 13.16 28.44 20.58
CA ASP A 281 12.36 29.61 20.17
C ASP A 281 12.28 29.76 18.64
N GLY A 282 12.10 28.63 17.93
CA GLY A 282 12.05 28.57 16.47
C GLY A 282 13.39 28.75 15.75
N LYS A 283 14.49 29.03 16.46
CA LYS A 283 15.83 29.17 15.88
C LYS A 283 16.59 27.86 15.95
N SER A 284 17.05 27.35 14.80
CA SER A 284 17.87 26.14 14.74
C SER A 284 19.21 26.35 15.45
N CYS A 285 19.62 25.37 16.26
CA CYS A 285 20.83 25.47 17.08
C CYS A 285 22.10 24.87 16.45
N GLN A 286 22.05 24.39 15.20
CA GLN A 286 23.17 23.68 14.57
C GLN A 286 23.69 22.54 15.46
N HIS A 287 22.78 21.64 15.82
CA HIS A 287 23.03 20.55 16.76
C HIS A 287 24.12 19.57 16.28
N GLU A 288 24.78 18.91 17.23
CA GLU A 288 25.70 17.79 17.03
C GLU A 288 25.11 16.53 17.70
N LEU A 289 25.20 15.38 17.04
CA LEU A 289 24.77 14.09 17.59
C LEU A 289 25.97 13.26 18.04
N ARG A 290 25.90 12.71 19.25
CA ARG A 290 26.86 11.73 19.78
C ARG A 290 26.11 10.50 20.26
N GLY A 291 25.89 9.55 19.34
CA GLY A 291 24.90 8.50 19.56
C GLY A 291 23.52 9.13 19.71
N ASP A 292 22.79 8.77 20.76
CA ASP A 292 21.46 9.34 21.06
C ASP A 292 21.52 10.67 21.81
N VAL A 293 22.71 11.18 22.14
CA VAL A 293 22.86 12.47 22.81
C VAL A 293 22.88 13.60 21.79
N VAL A 294 21.91 14.50 21.91
CA VAL A 294 21.83 15.74 21.16
C VAL A 294 22.56 16.84 21.93
N ILE A 295 23.52 17.49 21.28
CA ILE A 295 24.24 18.66 21.79
C ILE A 295 23.79 19.86 20.98
N CYS A 296 23.08 20.79 21.61
CA CYS A 296 22.43 21.92 20.95
C CYS A 296 22.98 23.23 21.53
N PRO A 297 23.98 23.86 20.88
CA PRO A 297 24.55 25.15 21.30
C PRO A 297 23.50 26.25 21.43
N LEU A 298 23.62 27.11 22.43
CA LEU A 298 22.74 28.27 22.59
C LEU A 298 22.94 29.26 21.44
N PRO A 299 21.90 29.60 20.65
CA PRO A 299 22.01 30.64 19.63
C PRO A 299 22.43 31.97 20.26
N SER A 300 23.34 32.70 19.64
CA SER A 300 23.86 33.98 20.14
C SER A 300 22.79 35.07 20.30
N SER A 301 21.66 34.93 19.60
CA SER A 301 20.52 35.85 19.67
C SER A 301 19.42 35.42 20.66
N LEU A 302 19.65 34.34 21.42
CA LEU A 302 18.67 33.81 22.36
C LEU A 302 18.77 34.54 23.70
N GLN A 303 17.65 35.12 24.15
CA GLN A 303 17.53 35.68 25.49
C GLN A 303 16.74 34.69 26.35
N LEU A 304 17.40 34.16 27.38
CA LEU A 304 16.77 33.30 28.37
C LEU A 304 16.20 34.19 29.48
N ASP A 305 14.89 34.31 29.53
CA ASP A 305 14.16 34.92 30.65
C ASP A 305 13.94 33.90 31.79
N LYS A 306 13.21 34.30 32.83
CA LYS A 306 12.91 33.41 33.96
C LYS A 306 12.01 32.23 33.59
N ASP A 307 11.20 32.39 32.54
CA ASP A 307 10.22 31.40 32.10
C ASP A 307 10.83 30.41 31.10
N GLY A 308 12.00 30.73 30.53
CA GLY A 308 12.73 29.87 29.61
C GLY A 308 12.12 29.78 28.22
N VAL A 309 12.86 29.19 27.29
CA VAL A 309 12.45 29.06 25.88
C VAL A 309 12.08 27.62 25.53
N PRO A 310 11.07 27.37 24.69
CA PRO A 310 10.72 26.02 24.29
C PRO A 310 11.83 25.38 23.47
N LEU A 311 12.19 24.14 23.81
CA LEU A 311 13.06 23.28 23.03
C LEU A 311 12.21 22.32 22.20
N GLN A 312 12.38 22.38 20.88
CA GLN A 312 11.65 21.54 19.93
C GLN A 312 12.63 20.69 19.12
N VAL A 313 12.28 19.42 18.94
CA VAL A 313 12.99 18.48 18.07
C VAL A 313 12.02 18.01 17.01
N CYS A 314 12.38 18.21 15.75
CA CYS A 314 11.68 17.68 14.60
C CYS A 314 12.51 16.56 13.97
N VAL A 315 11.88 15.40 13.75
CA VAL A 315 12.43 14.27 13.01
C VAL A 315 11.48 14.03 11.83
N ASP A 316 12.00 14.19 10.61
CA ASP A 316 11.22 14.30 9.38
C ASP A 316 10.10 15.38 9.50
N HIS A 317 8.84 14.98 9.59
CA HIS A 317 7.69 15.88 9.71
C HIS A 317 7.05 15.91 11.10
N GLU A 318 7.53 15.06 12.02
CA GLU A 318 7.00 14.97 13.37
C GLU A 318 7.85 15.83 14.30
N CYS A 319 7.21 16.71 15.06
CA CYS A 319 7.90 17.62 15.96
C CYS A 319 7.41 17.46 17.40
N HIS A 320 8.34 17.36 18.34
CA HIS A 320 8.09 17.22 19.76
C HIS A 320 8.67 18.41 20.53
N ILE A 321 7.89 19.00 21.43
CA ILE A 321 8.38 19.99 22.39
C ILE A 321 8.81 19.23 23.64
N LEU A 322 10.11 19.22 23.94
CA LEU A 322 10.68 18.45 25.05
C LEU A 322 10.57 19.17 26.40
N GLY A 323 10.30 20.47 26.39
CA GLY A 323 10.20 21.29 27.59
C GLY A 323 10.77 22.68 27.35
N ARG A 324 11.18 23.33 28.45
CA ARG A 324 11.74 24.69 28.41
C ARG A 324 13.19 24.70 28.89
N VAL A 325 14.03 25.37 28.12
CA VAL A 325 15.42 25.66 28.48
C VAL A 325 15.41 26.84 29.44
N VAL A 326 15.80 26.60 30.69
CA VAL A 326 15.89 27.62 31.74
C VAL A 326 17.31 27.71 32.25
N ARG A 327 17.76 28.92 32.58
CA ARG A 327 18.97 29.15 33.36
C ARG A 327 18.54 29.71 34.71
N PRO A 328 18.57 28.91 35.79
CA PRO A 328 18.27 29.41 37.12
C PRO A 328 19.18 30.58 37.44
N GLY A 329 18.61 31.70 37.91
CA GLY A 329 19.41 32.77 38.48
C GLY A 329 20.15 32.28 39.73
N PRO A 330 21.20 32.97 40.19
CA PRO A 330 21.80 32.65 41.49
C PRO A 330 20.69 32.61 42.52
N GLU A 331 20.55 31.50 43.25
CA GLU A 331 19.59 31.40 44.35
C GLU A 331 19.80 32.62 45.23
N ALA A 332 18.80 33.50 45.29
CA ALA A 332 18.82 34.57 46.27
C ALA A 332 18.86 33.87 47.62
N VAL A 333 20.01 33.94 48.29
CA VAL A 333 20.16 33.47 49.68
C VAL A 333 18.92 33.94 50.42
N PRO A 334 18.13 33.02 51.04
CA PRO A 334 16.91 33.42 51.71
C PRO A 334 17.23 34.58 52.64
N GLN A 335 16.55 35.72 52.50
CA GLN A 335 16.84 36.90 53.32
C GLN A 335 16.78 36.58 54.83
N GLY A 336 16.06 35.51 55.21
CA GLY A 336 16.04 34.96 56.57
C GLY A 336 17.35 34.33 57.06
N LEU A 337 18.17 33.76 56.18
CA LEU A 337 19.50 33.23 56.53
C LEU A 337 20.52 34.36 56.77
N LEU A 338 20.44 35.43 55.97
CA LEU A 338 21.24 36.64 56.17
C LEU A 338 20.80 37.40 57.43
N LEU A 339 19.49 37.54 57.68
CA LEU A 339 18.99 38.11 58.94
C LEU A 339 19.36 37.24 60.15
N GLY A 340 19.28 35.92 60.04
CA GLY A 340 19.63 34.99 61.11
C GLY A 340 21.12 35.05 61.46
N LEU A 341 22.00 35.13 60.46
CA LEU A 341 23.44 35.34 60.64
C LEU A 341 23.75 36.71 61.25
N LEU A 342 23.08 37.78 60.80
CA LEU A 342 23.23 39.12 61.38
C LEU A 342 22.71 39.20 62.82
N LEU A 343 21.58 38.57 63.14
CA LEU A 343 21.03 38.50 64.50
C LEU A 343 21.91 37.66 65.43
N ALA A 344 22.45 36.53 64.95
CA ALA A 344 23.39 35.73 65.72
C ALA A 344 24.70 36.49 66.00
N LEU A 345 25.22 37.23 65.01
CA LEU A 345 26.39 38.10 65.17
C LEU A 345 26.12 39.28 66.13
N LEU A 346 24.92 39.88 66.08
CA LEU A 346 24.53 40.95 67.00
C LEU A 346 24.34 40.45 68.45
N LEU A 347 23.86 39.21 68.64
CA LEU A 347 23.74 38.58 69.95
C LEU A 347 25.08 38.13 70.55
N LEU A 348 26.10 37.89 69.71
CA LEU A 348 27.45 37.55 70.15
C LEU A 348 28.29 38.77 70.58
N VAL A 349 27.84 39.99 70.27
CA VAL A 349 28.56 41.25 70.54
C VAL A 349 27.84 42.12 71.60
N ALA A 350 26.70 41.67 72.13
CA ALA A 350 25.90 42.36 73.14
C ALA A 350 26.16 41.84 74.57
#